data_AF-A0A285H048-F1
#
_entry.id   AF-A0A285H048-F1
#
_cell.length_a   1.000
_cell.length_b   1.000
_cell.length_c   1.000
_cell.angle_alpha   90.00
_cell.angle_beta   90.00
_cell.angle_gamma   90.00
#
_symmetry.space_group_name_H-M   'P 1'
#
loop_
_entity.id
_entity.type
_entity.pdbx_description
1 polymer ?
#
loop_
_entity_poly.entity_id
_entity_poly.type
_entity_poly.pdbx_seq_one_letter_code
_entity_poly.pdbx_strand_id
1 'polypeptide(L)' 'MFTARFWRETAERAVKSSAQALIGLWALDGAFNVLSVDLKLAGGVAAGAAVLSVLTSLVTSGIGEPNSPSAVRE' A
#
# COMPACT_ATOMS: atom_id res chain seq x y z
N MET A 1 -8.60 1.78 15.24
CA MET A 1 -7.17 1.40 15.11
C MET A 1 -6.69 0.38 16.14
N PHE A 2 -7.32 0.25 17.32
CA PHE A 2 -6.84 -0.66 18.37
C PHE A 2 -7.31 -2.12 18.24
N THR A 3 -7.83 -2.51 17.08
CA THR A 3 -8.37 -3.85 16.84
C THR A 3 -7.51 -4.61 15.84
N ALA A 4 -7.53 -5.95 15.95
CA ALA A 4 -6.86 -6.81 14.98
C ALA A 4 -7.45 -6.66 13.57
N ARG A 5 -8.76 -6.43 13.46
CA ARG A 5 -9.44 -6.15 12.18
C ARG A 5 -8.83 -4.96 11.46
N PHE A 6 -8.68 -3.83 12.15
CA PHE A 6 -8.11 -2.61 11.58
C PHE A 6 -6.73 -2.86 10.96
N TRP A 7 -5.83 -3.51 11.73
CA TRP A 7 -4.46 -3.73 11.30
C TRP A 7 -4.34 -4.78 10.20
N ARG A 8 -5.21 -5.80 10.18
CA ARG A 8 -5.29 -6.76 9.08
C ARG A 8 -5.68 -6.06 7.77
N GLU A 9 -6.77 -5.29 7.77
CA GLU A 9 -7.23 -4.55 6.60
C GLU A 9 -6.18 -3.51 6.14
N THR A 10 -5.52 -2.84 7.09
CA THR A 10 -4.42 -1.90 6.80
C THR A 10 -3.22 -2.60 6.14
N ALA A 11 -2.83 -3.78 6.64
CA ALA A 11 -1.71 -4.54 6.09
C ALA A 11 -2.01 -5.05 4.67
N GLU A 12 -3.21 -5.57 4.43
CA GLU A 12 -3.66 -5.98 3.10
C GLU A 12 -3.60 -4.81 2.10
N ARG A 13 -4.06 -3.62 2.53
CA ARG A 13 -3.98 -2.39 1.73
C ARG A 13 -2.53 -1.96 1.47
N ALA A 14 -1.67 -2.01 2.48
CA ALA A 14 -0.27 -1.64 2.33
C ALA A 14 0.45 -2.53 1.31
N VAL A 15 0.28 -3.86 1.41
CA VAL A 15 0.84 -4.82 0.45
C VAL A 15 0.31 -4.58 -0.96
N LYS A 16 -1.00 -4.32 -1.10
CA LYS A 16 -1.62 -4.00 -2.40
C LYS A 16 -1.04 -2.71 -3.00
N SER A 17 -0.87 -1.66 -2.19
CA SER A 17 -0.25 -0.41 -2.63
C SER A 17 1.20 -0.59 -3.06
N SER A 18 2.00 -1.39 -2.34
CA SER A 18 3.36 -1.75 -2.76
C SER A 18 3.38 -2.42 -4.12
N ALA A 19 2.53 -3.43 -4.32
CA ALA A 19 2.44 -4.15 -5.60
C ALA A 19 2.01 -3.22 -6.73
N GLN A 20 1.00 -2.37 -6.52
CA GLN A 20 0.54 -1.40 -7.52
C GLN A 20 1.63 -0.40 -7.90
N ALA A 21 2.41 0.08 -6.93
CA ALA A 21 3.51 1.00 -7.19
C ALA A 21 4.63 0.34 -8.02
N LEU A 22 4.97 -0.92 -7.72
CA LEU A 22 5.93 -1.69 -8.53
C LEU A 22 5.43 -1.94 -9.95
N ILE A 23 4.15 -2.33 -10.09
CA ILE A 23 3.52 -2.51 -11.40
C ILE A 23 3.59 -1.21 -12.20
N GLY A 24 3.28 -0.07 -11.59
CA GLY A 24 3.39 1.24 -12.23
C GLY A 24 4.81 1.59 -12.64
N LEU A 25 5.78 1.39 -11.74
CA LEU A 25 7.20 1.63 -12.00
C LEU A 25 7.68 0.84 -13.22
N TRP A 26 7.36 -0.45 -13.30
CA TRP A 26 7.85 -1.34 -14.36
C TRP A 26 7.06 -1.21 -15.66
N ALA A 27 5.78 -0.84 -15.60
CA ALA A 27 5.00 -0.55 -16.79
C ALA A 27 5.55 0.68 -17.56
N LEU A 28 6.11 1.66 -16.84
CA LEU A 28 6.71 2.86 -17.43
C LEU A 28 8.11 2.63 -18.04
N ASP A 29 8.82 1.60 -17.59
CA ASP A 29 10.18 1.25 -18.05
C ASP A 29 10.18 0.66 -19.47
N GLY A 30 9.04 0.17 -19.97
CA GLY A 30 8.86 -0.32 -21.35
C GLY A 30 9.57 -1.63 -21.71
N ALA A 31 10.59 -2.04 -20.94
CA ALA A 31 11.37 -3.25 -21.13
C ALA A 31 11.68 -3.94 -19.79
N PHE A 32 10.68 -4.08 -18.92
CA PHE A 32 10.85 -4.70 -17.61
C PHE A 32 11.57 -6.05 -17.70
N ASN A 33 12.69 -6.17 -16.98
CA ASN A 33 13.43 -7.41 -16.80
C ASN A 33 13.81 -7.57 -15.32
N VAL A 34 13.26 -8.63 -14.70
CA VAL A 34 13.43 -8.93 -13.29
C VAL A 34 14.89 -9.20 -12.88
N LEU A 35 15.75 -9.59 -13.82
CA LEU A 35 17.16 -9.88 -13.55
C LEU A 35 18.06 -8.64 -13.59
N SER A 36 17.60 -7.56 -14.23
CA SER A 36 18.39 -6.32 -14.40
C SER A 36 17.73 -5.10 -13.77
N VAL A 37 16.57 -5.26 -13.14
CA VAL A 37 15.84 -4.17 -12.49
C VAL A 37 16.65 -3.56 -11.34
N ASP A 38 16.58 -2.24 -11.17
CA ASP A 38 17.12 -1.58 -9.98
C ASP A 38 16.31 -1.95 -8.74
N LEU A 39 16.81 -2.92 -7.97
CA LEU A 39 16.18 -3.40 -6.74
C LEU A 39 16.14 -2.33 -5.64
N LYS A 40 17.07 -1.38 -5.62
CA LYS A 40 17.06 -0.29 -4.62
C LYS A 40 15.92 0.68 -4.91
N LEU A 41 15.78 1.08 -6.18
CA LEU A 41 14.66 1.92 -6.60
C LEU A 41 13.32 1.20 -6.38
N ALA A 42 13.20 -0.04 -6.85
CA ALA A 42 11.99 -0.84 -6.68
C ALA A 42 11.61 -1.01 -5.20
N GLY A 43 12.58 -1.37 -4.35
CA GLY A 43 12.38 -1.50 -2.91
C GLY A 43 11.95 -0.19 -2.26
N GLY A 44 12.58 0.94 -2.63
CA GLY A 44 12.22 2.27 -2.13
C GLY A 44 10.80 2.69 -2.53
N VAL A 45 10.41 2.47 -3.79
CA VAL A 45 9.07 2.77 -4.30
C VAL A 45 8.01 1.91 -3.60
N ALA A 46 8.25 0.61 -3.48
CA ALA A 46 7.34 -0.31 -2.80
C ALA A 46 7.17 0.05 -1.31
N ALA A 47 8.27 0.29 -0.60
CA ALA A 47 8.24 0.67 0.81
C ALA A 47 7.55 2.03 1.03
N GLY A 48 7.84 3.01 0.17
CA GLY A 48 7.18 4.32 0.20
C GLY A 48 5.66 4.19 0.03
N ALA A 49 5.22 3.41 -0.96
CA ALA A 49 3.79 3.16 -1.18
C ALA A 49 3.12 2.44 0.00
N ALA A 50 3.80 1.47 0.63
CA ALA A 50 3.31 0.81 1.85
C ALA A 50 3.10 1.82 2.98
N VAL A 51 4.10 2.66 3.25
CA VAL A 51 4.04 3.68 4.32
C VAL A 51 2.91 4.68 4.06
N LEU A 52 2.79 5.18 2.83
CA LEU A 52 1.71 6.09 2.45
C LEU A 52 0.33 5.45 2.64
N SER A 53 0.19 4.16 2.32
CA SER A 53 -1.05 3.40 2.51
C SER A 53 -1.43 3.25 3.99
N VAL A 54 -0.44 2.97 4.85
CA VAL A 54 -0.64 2.93 6.32
C VAL A 54 -1.03 4.30 6.86
N LEU A 55 -0.30 5.36 6.51
CA LEU A 55 -0.61 6.72 6.96
C LEU A 55 -2.01 7.15 6.52
N THR A 56 -2.41 6.84 5.29
CA THR A 56 -3.75 7.10 4.78
C THR A 56 -4.80 6.35 5.61
N SER A 57 -4.54 5.07 5.92
CA SER A 57 -5.43 4.23 6.73
C SER A 57 -5.60 4.74 8.17
N LEU A 58 -4.57 5.38 8.73
CA LEU A 58 -4.65 6.04 10.04
C LEU A 58 -5.52 7.30 9.97
N VAL A 59 -5.30 8.15 8.96
CA VAL A 59 -6.06 9.40 8.76
C VAL A 59 -7.54 9.12 8.51
N THR A 60 -7.87 8.06 7.77
CA THR A 60 -9.27 7.70 7.47
C THR A 60 -9.95 6.93 8.59
N SER A 61 -9.22 6.51 9.62
CA SER A 61 -9.80 5.75 10.73
C SER A 61 -10.85 6.59 11.48
N GLY A 62 -12.06 6.03 11.61
CA GLY A 62 -13.20 6.70 12.26
C GLY A 62 -14.11 7.53 11.35
N ILE A 63 -13.80 7.65 10.05
CA ILE A 63 -14.72 8.27 9.07
C ILE A 63 -15.83 7.30 8.64
N GLY A 64 -15.42 6.10 8.23
CA GLY A 64 -16.30 5.02 7.76
C GLY A 64 -16.76 4.11 8.89
N GLU A 65 -16.64 2.80 8.68
CA GLU A 65 -17.06 1.80 9.66
C GLU A 65 -16.16 1.82 10.93
N PRO A 66 -16.73 1.67 12.14
CA PRO A 66 -15.96 1.60 13.37
C PRO A 66 -14.89 0.51 13.31
N ASN A 67 -13.67 0.86 13.74
CA ASN A 67 -12.53 -0.06 13.77
C ASN A 67 -12.05 -0.59 12.40
N SER A 68 -12.42 0.06 11.29
CA SER A 68 -11.86 -0.18 9.96
C SER A 68 -11.02 1.02 9.48
N PRO A 69 -9.97 0.82 8.66
CA PRO A 69 -9.32 1.88 7.89
C PRO A 69 -10.15 2.36 6.69
N SER A 70 -11.29 1.73 6.37
CA SER A 70 -12.17 2.16 5.28
C SER A 70 -12.90 3.46 5.63
N ALA A 71 -12.97 4.39 4.68
CA ALA A 71 -13.77 5.60 4.80
C ALA A 71 -15.24 5.39 4.38
N VAL A 72 -15.56 4.22 3.81
CA VAL A 72 -16.92 3.87 3.38
C VAL A 72 -17.67 3.20 4.53
N ARG A 73 -18.98 3.43 4.58
CA ARG A 73 -19.91 2.71 5.46
C ARG A 73 -20.68 1.72 4.60
N GLU A 74 -20.56 0.44 4.91
CA GLU A 74 -21.42 -0.61 4.37
C GLU A 74 -22.67 -0.76 5.24
#